data_AF-A0A8T8C997-F1
#
_entry.id   AF-A0A8T8C997-F1
#
_cell.length_a   1.000
_cell.length_b   1.000
_cell.length_c   1.000
_cell.angle_alpha   90.00
_cell.angle_beta   90.00
_cell.angle_gamma   90.00
#
_symmetry.space_group_name_H-M   'P 1'
#
loop_
_entity.id
_entity.type
_entity.pdbx_description
1 polymer ?
#
loop_
_entity_poly.entity_id
_entity_poly.type
_entity_poly.pdbx_seq_one_letter_code
_entity_poly.pdbx_strand_id
1 'polypeptide(L)'
;MSPSVGALNQCLLMSSDFFIVPTAPDFFCAQAIKSLTRVVPKWNREVSEFRDTGFAYHLPARPPQFIGIISQKYRPRNGAPAKSFQRWIDIINSEVADSLVPALTPAGMCLDQGLFNEFSVEDEPFNLANIADFNSLIAQAQKHNVPVYALTDAQIEQGGNILENMKLSRDDFGATFYDLAVKITGLTF
;
A
#
# COMPACT_ATOMS: atom_id res chain seq x y z
N MET A 1 2.94 -11.07 -1.66
CA MET A 1 4.14 -11.58 -0.96
C MET A 1 3.74 -12.08 0.43
N SER A 2 4.40 -13.11 0.97
CA SER A 2 4.17 -13.52 2.37
C SER A 2 4.68 -12.43 3.33
N PRO A 3 4.16 -12.33 4.57
CA PRO A 3 4.63 -11.34 5.54
C PRO A 3 6.04 -11.64 6.10
N SER A 4 6.67 -12.74 5.70
CA SER A 4 7.98 -13.16 6.20
C SER A 4 9.14 -12.44 5.52
N VAL A 5 10.20 -12.15 6.27
CA VAL A 5 11.47 -11.69 5.71
C VAL A 5 12.28 -12.92 5.29
N GLY A 6 12.34 -13.22 4.00
CA GLY A 6 13.01 -14.41 3.48
C GLY A 6 13.45 -14.29 2.02
N ALA A 7 14.30 -15.20 1.57
CA ALA A 7 14.96 -15.15 0.27
C ALA A 7 13.99 -15.06 -0.92
N LEU A 8 12.85 -15.75 -0.87
CA LEU A 8 11.85 -15.66 -1.95
C LEU A 8 11.29 -14.23 -2.08
N ASN A 9 10.98 -13.59 -0.95
CA ASN A 9 10.49 -12.22 -0.95
C ASN A 9 11.57 -11.21 -1.35
N GLN A 10 12.83 -11.48 -1.00
CA GLN A 10 13.98 -10.72 -1.49
C GLN A 10 14.05 -10.79 -3.02
N CYS A 11 14.02 -12.00 -3.61
CA CYS A 11 14.06 -12.16 -5.06
C CYS A 11 12.89 -11.45 -5.74
N LEU A 12 11.66 -11.62 -5.24
CA LEU A 12 10.47 -10.97 -5.80
C LEU A 12 10.59 -9.45 -5.77
N LEU A 13 10.92 -8.87 -4.61
CA LEU A 13 11.02 -7.42 -4.48
C LEU A 13 12.16 -6.86 -5.34
N MET A 14 13.33 -7.51 -5.31
CA MET A 14 14.52 -7.02 -6.03
C MET A 14 14.43 -7.19 -7.56
N SER A 15 13.45 -7.94 -8.04
CA SER A 15 13.12 -8.10 -9.47
C SER A 15 12.06 -7.10 -9.96
N SER A 16 11.46 -6.31 -9.07
CA SER A 16 10.44 -5.32 -9.43
C SER A 16 11.05 -3.97 -9.82
N ASP A 17 10.29 -3.18 -10.58
CA ASP A 17 10.61 -1.76 -10.82
C ASP A 17 10.13 -0.86 -9.67
N PHE A 18 8.98 -1.19 -9.08
CA PHE A 18 8.32 -0.39 -8.06
C PHE A 18 7.75 -1.26 -6.93
N PHE A 19 7.54 -0.67 -5.76
CA PHE A 19 6.82 -1.33 -4.67
C PHE A 19 6.02 -0.37 -3.79
N ILE A 20 4.91 -0.90 -3.27
CA ILE A 20 4.00 -0.24 -2.33
C ILE A 20 4.01 -1.04 -1.02
N VAL A 21 3.91 -0.36 0.11
CA VAL A 21 3.81 -1.01 1.42
C VAL A 21 2.38 -0.87 1.98
N PRO A 22 1.59 -1.96 2.06
CA PRO A 22 0.30 -1.91 2.73
C PRO A 22 0.50 -1.74 4.24
N THR A 23 -0.27 -0.85 4.86
CA THR A 23 -0.20 -0.55 6.30
C THR A 23 -1.55 -0.75 6.98
N ALA A 24 -1.53 -0.96 8.28
CA ALA A 24 -2.72 -0.96 9.13
C ALA A 24 -2.42 -0.12 10.38
N PRO A 25 -3.40 0.59 10.96
CA PRO A 25 -3.18 1.52 12.06
C PRO A 25 -2.98 0.79 13.40
N ASP A 26 -1.85 0.09 13.54
CA ASP A 26 -1.46 -0.64 14.73
C ASP A 26 0.06 -0.59 15.01
N PHE A 27 0.43 -0.99 16.23
CA PHE A 27 1.82 -1.00 16.69
C PHE A 27 2.73 -1.93 15.88
N PHE A 28 2.23 -3.09 15.46
CA PHE A 28 3.03 -4.08 14.75
C PHE A 28 3.39 -3.58 13.35
N CYS A 29 2.48 -2.87 12.70
CA CYS A 29 2.71 -2.24 11.42
C CYS A 29 3.80 -1.15 11.55
N ALA A 30 3.75 -0.29 12.56
CA ALA A 30 4.79 0.70 12.81
C ALA A 30 6.18 0.04 13.02
N GLN A 31 6.24 -1.05 13.79
CA GLN A 31 7.48 -1.84 13.94
C GLN A 31 7.95 -2.47 12.62
N ALA A 32 7.01 -2.92 11.79
CA ALA A 32 7.34 -3.50 10.48
C ALA A 32 7.95 -2.44 9.54
N ILE A 33 7.39 -1.23 9.47
CA ILE A 33 7.96 -0.10 8.71
C ILE A 33 9.40 0.17 9.18
N LYS A 34 9.61 0.24 10.49
CA LYS A 34 10.95 0.43 11.06
C LYS A 34 11.92 -0.69 10.67
N SER A 35 11.46 -1.94 10.59
CA SER A 35 12.27 -3.07 10.12
C SER A 35 12.69 -2.92 8.65
N LEU A 36 11.80 -2.42 7.79
CA LEU A 36 12.07 -2.22 6.36
C LEU A 36 13.23 -1.26 6.11
N THR A 37 13.42 -0.26 6.97
CA THR A 37 14.55 0.70 6.91
C THR A 37 15.92 0.00 6.85
N ARG A 38 16.04 -1.18 7.45
CA ARG A 38 17.26 -1.99 7.45
C ARG A 38 17.20 -3.10 6.40
N VAL A 39 16.06 -3.79 6.30
CA VAL A 39 15.91 -4.99 5.46
C VAL A 39 16.04 -4.65 3.98
N VAL A 40 15.32 -3.63 3.50
CA VAL A 40 15.23 -3.34 2.06
C VAL A 40 16.58 -2.85 1.49
N PRO A 41 17.28 -1.88 2.11
CA PRO A 41 18.62 -1.49 1.63
C PRO A 41 19.64 -2.62 1.73
N LYS A 42 19.54 -3.46 2.77
CA LYS A 42 20.41 -4.64 2.91
C LYS A 42 20.20 -5.61 1.74
N TRP A 43 18.94 -5.92 1.43
CA TRP A 43 18.61 -6.80 0.31
C TRP A 43 19.13 -6.28 -1.02
N ASN A 44 19.02 -4.98 -1.28
CA ASN A 44 19.56 -4.40 -2.50
C ASN A 44 21.09 -4.57 -2.62
N ARG A 45 21.82 -4.43 -1.52
CA ARG A 45 23.28 -4.69 -1.51
C ARG A 45 23.62 -6.16 -1.75
N GLU A 46 22.90 -7.06 -1.09
CA GLU A 46 23.14 -8.51 -1.18
C GLU A 46 22.91 -9.07 -2.58
N VAL A 47 22.03 -8.45 -3.37
CA VAL A 47 21.74 -8.91 -4.73
C VAL A 47 22.48 -8.15 -5.83
N SER A 48 23.38 -7.22 -5.47
CA SER A 48 24.00 -6.30 -6.43
C SER A 48 24.74 -7.01 -7.56
N GLU A 49 25.42 -8.12 -7.26
CA GLU A 49 26.13 -8.93 -8.26
C GLU A 49 25.18 -9.55 -9.31
N PHE A 50 23.94 -9.88 -8.93
CA PHE A 50 22.96 -10.46 -9.86
C PHE A 50 22.37 -9.43 -10.83
N ARG A 51 22.76 -8.15 -10.76
CA ARG A 51 22.38 -7.12 -11.73
C ARG A 51 23.30 -7.07 -12.96
N ASP A 52 24.36 -7.89 -12.99
CA ASP A 52 25.25 -7.99 -14.15
C ASP A 52 24.50 -8.56 -15.36
N THR A 53 24.47 -7.78 -16.44
CA THR A 53 23.85 -8.13 -17.73
C THR A 53 24.50 -9.34 -18.43
N GLY A 54 25.65 -9.80 -17.94
CA GLY A 54 26.28 -11.05 -18.38
C GLY A 54 25.50 -12.31 -17.96
N PHE A 55 24.63 -12.23 -16.95
CA PHE A 55 23.75 -13.34 -16.57
C PHE A 55 22.53 -13.44 -17.49
N ALA A 56 22.16 -14.65 -17.89
CA ALA A 56 20.94 -14.90 -18.67
C ALA A 56 19.65 -14.47 -17.94
N TYR A 57 19.66 -14.53 -16.61
CA TYR A 57 18.56 -14.11 -15.74
C TYR A 57 19.07 -13.09 -14.72
N HIS A 58 19.48 -11.93 -15.21
CA HIS A 58 19.90 -10.83 -14.37
C HIS A 58 18.69 -10.12 -13.75
N LEU A 59 18.88 -9.54 -12.57
CA LEU A 59 17.93 -8.62 -11.98
C LEU A 59 17.95 -7.28 -12.73
N PRO A 60 16.90 -6.45 -12.64
CA PRO A 60 16.90 -5.10 -13.21
C PRO A 60 18.12 -4.29 -12.75
N ALA A 61 18.67 -3.47 -13.65
CA ALA A 61 19.87 -2.67 -13.34
C ALA A 61 19.62 -1.64 -12.21
N ARG A 62 18.39 -1.09 -12.17
CA ARG A 62 17.95 -0.19 -11.10
C ARG A 62 17.22 -0.99 -10.01
N PRO A 63 17.39 -0.63 -8.73
CA PRO A 63 16.62 -1.26 -7.66
C PRO A 63 15.15 -0.80 -7.70
N PRO A 64 14.24 -1.57 -7.08
CA PRO A 64 12.83 -1.19 -7.00
C PRO A 64 12.67 0.14 -6.26
N GLN A 65 11.85 1.04 -6.80
CA GLN A 65 11.53 2.32 -6.18
C GLN A 65 10.28 2.23 -5.32
N PHE A 66 10.36 2.75 -4.10
CA PHE A 66 9.22 2.93 -3.21
C PHE A 66 8.31 4.01 -3.78
N ILE A 67 7.03 3.69 -3.90
CA ILE A 67 6.02 4.61 -4.46
C ILE A 67 4.92 4.97 -3.45
N GLY A 68 5.05 4.56 -2.19
CA GLY A 68 4.15 4.96 -1.12
C GLY A 68 3.56 3.81 -0.32
N ILE A 69 2.64 4.18 0.58
CA ILE A 69 1.87 3.26 1.41
C ILE A 69 0.39 3.24 1.01
N ILE A 70 -0.31 2.18 1.41
CA ILE A 70 -1.77 2.12 1.38
C ILE A 70 -2.25 1.80 2.80
N SER A 71 -2.95 2.76 3.42
CA SER A 71 -3.50 2.60 4.76
C SER A 71 -4.81 1.82 4.72
N GLN A 72 -4.79 0.60 5.25
CA GLN A 72 -5.93 -0.32 5.29
C GLN A 72 -6.67 -0.29 6.64
N LYS A 73 -7.89 -0.84 6.67
CA LYS A 73 -8.77 -0.87 7.85
C LYS A 73 -9.06 0.52 8.40
N TYR A 74 -9.06 1.52 7.52
CA TYR A 74 -9.43 2.88 7.86
C TYR A 74 -10.91 2.89 8.26
N ARG A 75 -11.22 3.31 9.49
CA ARG A 75 -12.61 3.40 9.97
C ARG A 75 -12.97 4.86 10.22
N PRO A 76 -13.50 5.57 9.22
CA PRO A 76 -13.98 6.92 9.44
C PRO A 76 -15.25 6.86 10.30
N ARG A 77 -15.22 7.48 11.48
CA ARG A 77 -16.42 7.93 12.19
C ARG A 77 -16.66 9.38 11.74
N ASN A 78 -17.74 9.63 11.01
CA ASN A 78 -18.05 10.95 10.43
C ASN A 78 -16.94 11.52 9.54
N GLY A 79 -16.27 10.68 8.74
CA GLY A 79 -15.18 11.10 7.85
C GLY A 79 -13.79 11.18 8.50
N ALA A 80 -13.65 10.95 9.82
CA ALA A 80 -12.36 10.94 10.53
C ALA A 80 -12.13 9.65 11.33
N PRO A 81 -10.90 9.11 11.42
CA PRO A 81 -10.61 7.90 12.20
C PRO A 81 -10.96 8.06 13.67
N ALA A 82 -11.34 6.97 14.35
CA ALA A 82 -11.43 7.01 15.81
C ALA A 82 -10.07 7.44 16.38
N LYS A 83 -10.04 8.30 17.42
CA LYS A 83 -8.81 8.95 17.94
C LYS A 83 -7.62 8.01 18.17
N SER A 84 -7.88 6.75 18.57
CA SER A 84 -6.84 5.73 18.76
C SER A 84 -6.23 5.22 17.45
N PHE A 85 -7.00 5.18 16.36
CA PHE A 85 -6.50 4.84 15.02
C PHE A 85 -5.75 6.01 14.40
N GLN A 86 -6.24 7.25 14.55
CA GLN A 86 -5.55 8.43 14.03
C GLN A 86 -4.11 8.50 14.57
N ARG A 87 -3.93 8.29 15.88
CA ARG A 87 -2.60 8.25 16.48
C ARG A 87 -1.65 7.26 15.79
N TRP A 88 -2.13 6.07 15.42
CA TRP A 88 -1.28 5.09 14.74
C TRP A 88 -1.04 5.45 13.28
N ILE A 89 -2.02 6.06 12.60
CA ILE A 89 -1.85 6.60 11.25
C ILE A 89 -0.74 7.66 11.26
N ASP A 90 -0.81 8.62 12.19
CA ASP A 90 0.19 9.67 12.32
C ASP A 90 1.58 9.07 12.59
N ILE A 91 1.69 8.10 13.51
CA ILE A 91 2.95 7.41 13.79
C ILE A 91 3.50 6.70 12.54
N ILE A 92 2.65 6.01 11.79
CA ILE A 92 3.07 5.29 10.57
C ILE A 92 3.53 6.28 9.50
N ASN A 93 2.79 7.37 9.29
CA ASN A 93 3.15 8.41 8.34
C ASN A 93 4.51 9.05 8.71
N SER A 94 4.73 9.35 10.00
CA SER A 94 6.03 9.84 10.49
C SER A 94 7.14 8.81 10.32
N GLU A 95 6.93 7.53 10.65
CA GLU A 95 7.95 6.50 10.46
C GLU A 95 8.29 6.31 8.96
N VAL A 96 7.33 6.48 8.06
CA VAL A 96 7.59 6.46 6.62
C VAL A 96 8.42 7.67 6.20
N ALA A 97 7.99 8.88 6.55
CA ALA A 97 8.64 10.13 6.14
C ALA A 97 10.02 10.33 6.78
N ASP A 98 10.15 10.02 8.07
CA ASP A 98 11.34 10.36 8.86
C ASP A 98 12.34 9.20 8.96
N SER A 99 11.92 7.97 8.65
CA SER A 99 12.80 6.78 8.78
C SER A 99 12.90 5.95 7.50
N LEU A 100 11.77 5.55 6.88
CA LEU A 100 11.81 4.68 5.70
C LEU A 100 12.37 5.41 4.47
N VAL A 101 11.81 6.56 4.12
CA VAL A 101 12.25 7.34 2.96
C VAL A 101 13.74 7.71 3.09
N PRO A 102 14.23 8.28 4.22
CA PRO A 102 15.65 8.57 4.40
C PRO A 102 16.57 7.35 4.31
N ALA A 103 16.10 6.16 4.68
CA ALA A 103 16.89 4.92 4.56
C ALA A 103 16.96 4.39 3.12
N LEU A 104 15.93 4.64 2.30
CA LEU A 104 15.81 4.17 0.93
C LEU A 104 16.43 5.14 -0.09
N THR A 105 16.37 6.45 0.15
CA THR A 105 16.85 7.48 -0.77
C THR A 105 18.33 7.31 -1.14
N PRO A 106 19.29 7.09 -0.20
CA PRO A 106 20.70 6.88 -0.55
C PRO A 106 20.95 5.61 -1.36
N ALA A 107 20.03 4.64 -1.30
CA ALA A 107 20.10 3.40 -2.07
C ALA A 107 19.45 3.54 -3.46
N GLY A 108 18.93 4.72 -3.83
CA GLY A 108 18.21 4.95 -5.07
C GLY A 108 16.85 4.26 -5.12
N MET A 109 16.25 3.97 -3.96
CA MET A 109 15.04 3.14 -3.82
C MET A 109 13.79 3.96 -3.44
N CYS A 110 13.80 5.28 -3.67
CA CYS A 110 12.62 6.13 -3.56
C CYS A 110 12.35 6.83 -4.89
N LEU A 111 11.08 7.10 -5.18
CA LEU A 111 10.70 8.03 -6.23
C LEU A 111 11.13 9.46 -5.89
N ASP A 112 11.19 10.30 -6.91
CA ASP A 112 11.45 11.73 -6.75
C ASP A 112 10.36 12.40 -5.92
N GLN A 113 10.76 13.30 -5.01
CA GLN A 113 9.83 13.97 -4.11
C GLN A 113 8.84 14.87 -4.86
N GLY A 114 9.25 15.47 -5.98
CA GLY A 114 8.38 16.29 -6.82
C GLY A 114 7.24 15.46 -7.42
N LEU A 115 7.56 14.28 -7.93
CA LEU A 115 6.56 13.35 -8.46
C LEU A 115 5.62 12.84 -7.36
N PHE A 116 6.15 12.56 -6.16
CA PHE A 116 5.30 12.23 -5.03
C PHE A 116 4.30 13.34 -4.70
N ASN A 117 4.77 14.59 -4.64
CA ASN A 117 3.95 15.73 -4.26
C ASN A 117 2.80 16.00 -5.25
N GLU A 118 2.96 15.62 -6.52
CA GLU A 118 1.90 15.73 -7.54
C GLU A 118 0.73 14.77 -7.28
N PHE A 119 0.99 13.61 -6.68
CA PHE A 119 -0.01 12.56 -6.45
C PHE A 119 -0.35 12.31 -4.97
N SER A 120 0.33 13.00 -4.05
CA SER A 120 0.09 12.90 -2.61
C SER A 120 -0.94 13.91 -2.11
N VAL A 121 -1.62 13.56 -1.02
CA VAL A 121 -2.44 14.51 -0.26
C VAL A 121 -1.53 15.33 0.66
N GLU A 122 -1.73 16.64 0.74
CA GLU A 122 -0.85 17.57 1.48
C GLU A 122 -0.57 17.14 2.94
N ASP A 123 -1.57 16.58 3.62
CA ASP A 123 -1.47 16.20 5.05
C ASP A 123 -0.99 14.75 5.29
N GLU A 124 -0.87 13.92 4.24
CA GLU A 124 -0.46 12.52 4.34
C GLU A 124 0.57 12.17 3.25
N PRO A 125 1.82 12.70 3.36
CA PRO A 125 2.84 12.46 2.35
C PRO A 125 3.11 10.95 2.22
N PHE A 126 3.30 10.49 0.99
CA PHE A 126 3.51 9.09 0.63
C PHE A 126 2.30 8.15 0.84
N ASN A 127 1.16 8.61 1.35
CA ASN A 127 -0.06 7.79 1.43
C ASN A 127 -0.85 7.86 0.12
N LEU A 128 -0.96 6.72 -0.58
CA LEU A 128 -1.63 6.64 -1.87
C LEU A 128 -3.16 6.58 -1.72
N ALA A 129 -3.65 5.86 -0.71
CA ALA A 129 -5.07 5.70 -0.46
C ALA A 129 -5.35 5.20 0.96
N ASN A 130 -6.50 5.63 1.48
CA ASN A 130 -7.10 5.12 2.71
C ASN A 130 -8.22 4.14 2.36
N ILE A 131 -7.96 2.84 2.51
CA ILE A 131 -8.92 1.78 2.21
C ILE A 131 -9.67 1.40 3.48
N ALA A 132 -10.99 1.63 3.45
CA ALA A 132 -11.87 1.28 4.54
C ALA A 132 -12.05 -0.24 4.71
N ASP A 133 -12.50 -0.66 5.89
CA ASP A 133 -12.85 -2.05 6.17
C ASP A 133 -14.10 -2.46 5.37
N PHE A 134 -13.98 -3.53 4.58
CA PHE A 134 -15.06 -4.06 3.75
C PHE A 134 -16.19 -4.73 4.55
N ASN A 135 -16.02 -4.94 5.86
CA ASN A 135 -16.98 -5.61 6.73
C ASN A 135 -17.49 -6.93 6.09
N SER A 136 -18.80 -7.12 5.91
CA SER A 136 -19.35 -8.32 5.27
C SER A 136 -19.38 -8.28 3.74
N LEU A 137 -19.06 -7.14 3.10
CA LEU A 137 -18.97 -7.08 1.63
C LEU A 137 -17.87 -8.01 1.09
N ILE A 138 -16.76 -8.19 1.82
CA ILE A 138 -15.69 -9.10 1.39
C ILE A 138 -16.17 -10.55 1.32
N ALA A 139 -17.06 -10.97 2.21
CA ALA A 139 -17.63 -12.32 2.21
C ALA A 139 -18.53 -12.52 0.98
N GLN A 140 -19.32 -11.50 0.61
CA GLN A 140 -20.15 -11.55 -0.60
C GLN A 140 -19.32 -11.52 -1.89
N ALA A 141 -18.29 -10.69 -1.93
CA ALA A 141 -17.34 -10.63 -3.04
C ALA A 141 -16.69 -12.01 -3.28
N GLN A 142 -16.26 -12.68 -2.21
CA GLN A 142 -15.72 -14.04 -2.27
C GLN A 142 -16.76 -15.07 -2.71
N LYS A 143 -17.99 -15.00 -2.19
CA LYS A 143 -19.09 -15.89 -2.56
C LYS A 143 -19.41 -15.82 -4.06
N HIS A 144 -19.40 -14.61 -4.63
CA HIS A 144 -19.79 -14.35 -6.01
C HIS A 144 -18.61 -14.24 -6.99
N ASN A 145 -17.37 -14.38 -6.50
CA ASN A 145 -16.14 -14.27 -7.30
C ASN A 145 -16.02 -12.96 -8.09
N VAL A 146 -16.42 -11.85 -7.46
CA VAL A 146 -16.30 -10.50 -8.03
C VAL A 146 -15.56 -9.57 -7.05
N PRO A 147 -14.83 -8.55 -7.53
CA PRO A 147 -14.30 -7.50 -6.66
C PRO A 147 -15.41 -6.85 -5.84
N VAL A 148 -15.09 -6.35 -4.64
CA VAL A 148 -16.07 -5.69 -3.76
C VAL A 148 -16.84 -4.60 -4.50
N TYR A 149 -16.15 -3.72 -5.22
CA TYR A 149 -16.78 -2.63 -5.99
C TYR A 149 -17.71 -3.09 -7.13
N ALA A 150 -17.61 -4.36 -7.55
CA ALA A 150 -18.40 -4.93 -8.65
C ALA A 150 -19.60 -5.76 -8.16
N LEU A 151 -19.83 -5.85 -6.85
CA LEU A 151 -21.01 -6.52 -6.30
C LEU A 151 -22.29 -5.81 -6.75
N THR A 152 -23.19 -6.55 -7.38
CA THR A 152 -24.54 -6.06 -7.67
C THR A 152 -25.37 -5.94 -6.39
N ASP A 153 -26.40 -5.09 -6.38
CA ASP A 153 -27.31 -4.94 -5.25
C ASP A 153 -27.92 -6.28 -4.81
N ALA A 154 -28.22 -7.17 -5.77
CA ALA A 154 -28.75 -8.50 -5.50
C ALA A 154 -27.72 -9.44 -4.82
N GLN A 155 -26.43 -9.28 -5.12
CA GLN A 155 -25.34 -10.10 -4.56
C GLN A 155 -24.93 -9.67 -3.15
N ILE A 156 -25.38 -8.51 -2.65
CA ILE A 156 -25.13 -8.11 -1.26
C ILE A 156 -25.93 -8.99 -0.29
N GLU A 157 -27.08 -9.52 -0.74
CA GLU A 157 -27.95 -10.43 0.03
C GLU A 157 -28.32 -9.88 1.42
N GLN A 158 -28.55 -8.57 1.51
CA GLN A 158 -29.03 -7.87 2.71
C GLN A 158 -30.27 -7.05 2.38
N GLY A 159 -31.00 -6.59 3.41
CA GLY A 159 -32.19 -5.77 3.25
C GLY A 159 -32.22 -4.56 4.18
N GLY A 160 -33.12 -3.62 3.89
CA GLY A 160 -33.32 -2.41 4.68
C GLY A 160 -32.09 -1.51 4.74
N ASN A 161 -31.92 -0.80 5.86
CA ASN A 161 -30.82 0.18 6.05
C ASN A 161 -29.42 -0.42 5.90
N ILE A 162 -29.27 -1.74 6.12
CA ILE A 162 -27.98 -2.42 5.98
C ILE A 162 -27.56 -2.47 4.51
N LEU A 163 -28.50 -2.76 3.62
CA LEU A 163 -28.26 -2.78 2.17
C LEU A 163 -27.83 -1.40 1.67
N GLU A 164 -28.52 -0.34 2.08
CA GLU A 164 -28.20 1.04 1.65
C GLU A 164 -26.80 1.45 2.11
N ASN A 165 -26.43 1.16 3.37
CA ASN A 165 -25.07 1.43 3.86
C ASN A 165 -24.00 0.61 3.12
N MET A 166 -24.31 -0.63 2.75
CA MET A 166 -23.38 -1.50 1.99
C MET A 166 -23.21 -1.04 0.55
N LYS A 167 -24.26 -0.50 -0.09
CA LYS A 167 -24.18 0.11 -1.42
C LYS A 167 -23.28 1.33 -1.40
N LEU A 168 -23.47 2.23 -0.44
CA LEU A 168 -22.59 3.39 -0.26
C LEU A 168 -21.13 2.95 -0.04
N SER A 169 -20.89 2.01 0.87
CA SER A 169 -19.54 1.50 1.13
C SER A 169 -18.90 0.81 -0.08
N ARG A 170 -19.69 0.12 -0.92
CA ARG A 170 -19.23 -0.47 -2.18
C ARG A 170 -18.81 0.61 -3.17
N ASP A 171 -19.66 1.60 -3.37
CA ASP A 171 -19.49 2.65 -4.37
C ASP A 171 -18.32 3.59 -3.98
N ASP A 172 -18.21 3.94 -2.70
CA ASP A 172 -17.08 4.71 -2.13
C ASP A 172 -15.75 3.95 -2.30
N PHE A 173 -15.77 2.63 -2.13
CA PHE A 173 -14.59 1.81 -2.40
C PHE A 173 -14.25 1.78 -3.89
N GLY A 174 -15.25 1.71 -4.77
CA GLY A 174 -15.06 1.81 -6.22
C GLY A 174 -14.35 3.10 -6.63
N ALA A 175 -14.80 4.24 -6.09
CA ALA A 175 -14.17 5.54 -6.31
C ALA A 175 -12.73 5.58 -5.77
N THR A 176 -12.52 5.10 -4.54
CA THR A 176 -11.19 5.03 -3.90
C THR A 176 -10.22 4.14 -4.69
N PHE A 177 -10.69 2.99 -5.18
CA PHE A 177 -9.90 2.05 -5.96
C PHE A 177 -9.51 2.65 -7.32
N TYR A 178 -10.42 3.37 -7.97
CA TYR A 178 -10.15 4.07 -9.22
C TYR A 178 -9.10 5.18 -9.03
N ASP A 179 -9.26 6.02 -8.00
CA ASP A 179 -8.29 7.08 -7.67
C ASP A 179 -6.89 6.51 -7.37
N LEU A 180 -6.83 5.42 -6.59
CA LEU A 180 -5.58 4.70 -6.35
C LEU A 180 -4.94 4.20 -7.66
N ALA A 181 -5.73 3.65 -8.58
CA ALA A 181 -5.23 3.20 -9.87
C ALA A 181 -4.64 4.36 -10.69
N VAL A 182 -5.34 5.52 -10.73
CA VAL A 182 -4.85 6.73 -11.42
C VAL A 182 -3.52 7.19 -10.84
N LYS A 183 -3.41 7.29 -9.50
CA LYS A 183 -2.16 7.68 -8.82
C LYS A 183 -1.02 6.71 -9.13
N ILE A 184 -1.26 5.40 -9.03
CA ILE A 184 -0.23 4.39 -9.35
C ILE A 184 0.21 4.53 -10.80
N THR A 185 -0.72 4.71 -11.74
CA THR A 185 -0.34 4.88 -13.15
C THR A 185 0.49 6.14 -13.38
N GLY A 186 0.12 7.28 -12.79
CA GLY A 186 0.88 8.52 -12.94
C GLY A 186 2.25 8.51 -12.26
N LEU A 187 2.43 7.69 -11.23
CA LEU A 187 3.73 7.50 -10.56
C LEU A 187 4.66 6.54 -11.31
N THR A 188 4.15 5.73 -12.26
CA THR A 188 4.90 4.61 -12.84
C THR A 188 5.00 4.62 -14.37
N PHE A 189 4.19 5.41 -15.08
CA PHE A 189 4.17 5.52 -16.55
C PHE A 189 4.13 6.98 -17.02
#